data_AF-A0A368H4T3-F1
#
_entry.id   AF-A0A368H4T3-F1
#
_cell.length_a   1.000
_cell.length_b   1.000
_cell.length_c   1.000
_cell.angle_alpha   90.00
_cell.angle_beta   90.00
_cell.angle_gamma   90.00
#
_symmetry.space_group_name_H-M   'P 1'
#
loop_
_entity.id
_entity.type
_entity.pdbx_description
1 polymer ?
#
loop_
_entity_poly.entity_id
_entity_poly.type
_entity_poly.pdbx_seq_one_letter_code
_entity_poly.pdbx_strand_id
1 'polypeptide(L)' 'MQLQRDLLHGRLYCPQNQSAELAALILQAQLGDYNEQVHCGDYVSQYKLLLKQTPRLEEKIAEIHKSLRLVL' A
#
# COMPACT_ATOMS: atom_id res chain seq x y z
N MET A 1 12.81 4.64 -0.84
CA MET A 1 13.46 4.43 0.49
C MET A 1 13.97 2.99 0.62
N GLN A 2 14.91 2.71 1.54
CA GLN A 2 15.43 1.34 1.77
C GLN A 2 14.32 0.36 2.17
N LEU A 3 13.42 0.77 3.07
CA LEU A 3 12.31 -0.04 3.56
C LEU A 3 11.37 -0.54 2.45
N GLN A 4 11.04 0.32 1.48
CA GLN A 4 10.21 -0.06 0.33
C GLN A 4 10.89 -1.11 -0.56
N ARG A 5 12.22 -1.00 -0.76
CA ARG A 5 12.98 -2.02 -1.51
C ARG A 5 12.99 -3.35 -0.78
N ASP A 6 13.16 -3.32 0.54
CA ASP A 6 13.20 -4.54 1.34
C ASP A 6 11.83 -5.23 1.39
N LEU A 7 10.74 -4.46 1.41
CA LEU A 7 9.38 -4.97 1.31
C LEU A 7 9.09 -5.58 -0.07
N LEU A 8 9.46 -4.87 -1.14
CA LEU A 8 9.26 -5.31 -2.53
C LEU A 8 10.06 -6.58 -2.86
N HIS A 9 11.26 -6.72 -2.31
CA HIS A 9 12.12 -7.88 -2.56
C HIS A 9 11.99 -8.97 -1.49
N GLY A 10 11.06 -8.83 -0.53
CA GLY A 10 10.83 -9.82 0.53
C GLY A 10 12.01 -10.01 1.49
N ARG A 11 12.86 -8.99 1.63
CA ARG A 11 13.98 -8.96 2.58
C ARG A 11 13.52 -8.56 3.99
N LEU A 12 12.34 -7.95 4.10
CA LEU A 12 11.67 -7.69 5.36
C LEU A 12 10.65 -8.78 5.66
N TYR A 13 10.92 -9.60 6.68
CA TYR A 13 9.95 -10.57 7.16
C TYR A 13 8.90 -9.87 8.03
N CYS A 14 7.66 -9.81 7.55
CA CYS A 14 6.54 -9.26 8.30
C CYS A 14 5.24 -10.04 8.01
N PRO A 15 4.31 -10.14 8.97
CA PRO A 15 2.98 -10.68 8.74
C PRO A 15 2.24 -9.89 7.64
N GLN A 16 1.37 -10.58 6.89
CA GLN A 16 0.60 -9.98 5.79
C GLN A 16 -0.13 -8.69 6.16
N ASN A 17 -0.70 -8.61 7.36
CA ASN A 17 -1.38 -7.40 7.84
C ASN A 17 -0.41 -6.21 7.95
N GLN A 18 0.78 -6.42 8.52
CA GLN A 18 1.81 -5.38 8.61
C GLN A 18 2.36 -5.01 7.22
N SER A 19 2.52 -5.98 6.32
CA SER A 19 2.90 -5.67 4.94
C SER A 19 1.88 -4.78 4.24
N ALA A 20 0.58 -5.03 4.46
CA ALA A 20 -0.50 -4.21 3.90
C ALA A 20 -0.51 -2.78 4.48
N GLU A 21 -0.29 -2.63 5.79
CA GLU A 21 -0.17 -1.32 6.45
C GLU A 21 1.01 -0.51 5.88
N LEU A 22 2.18 -1.13 5.77
CA LEU A 22 3.37 -0.49 5.19
C LEU A 22 3.15 -0.09 3.72
N ALA A 23 2.51 -0.96 2.94
CA ALA A 23 2.18 -0.68 1.54
C ALA A 23 1.16 0.47 1.41
N ALA A 24 0.16 0.54 2.29
CA ALA A 24 -0.80 1.64 2.32
C ALA A 24 -0.14 2.97 2.70
N LEU A 25 0.80 2.98 3.65
CA LEU A 25 1.58 4.17 3.99
C LEU A 25 2.49 4.62 2.83
N ILE A 26 3.06 3.68 2.07
CA ILE A 26 3.81 3.99 0.86
C ILE A 26 2.90 4.66 -0.17
N LEU A 27 1.69 4.15 -0.40
CA LEU A 27 0.73 4.78 -1.31
C LEU A 27 0.31 6.16 -0.81
N GLN A 28 -0.01 6.31 0.46
CA GLN A 28 -0.35 7.59 1.08
C GLN A 28 0.75 8.64 0.84
N ALA A 29 2.02 8.24 0.99
CA ALA A 29 3.15 9.14 0.75
C ALA A 29 3.35 9.49 -0.75
N GLN A 30 2.89 8.62 -1.67
CA GLN A 30 3.03 8.81 -3.12
C GLN A 30 1.85 9.57 -3.74
N LEU A 31 0.64 9.31 -3.26
CA LEU A 31 -0.62 9.77 -3.85
C LEU A 31 -1.31 10.85 -3.03
N GLY A 32 -0.91 11.03 -1.76
CA GLY A 32 -1.63 11.85 -0.80
C GLY A 32 -2.87 11.13 -0.26
N ASP A 33 -3.81 11.91 0.28
CA ASP A 33 -5.05 11.35 0.83
C ASP A 33 -5.91 10.66 -0.25
N TYR A 34 -6.63 9.64 0.17
CA TYR A 34 -7.54 8.94 -0.72
C TYR A 34 -8.64 9.86 -1.31
N ASN A 35 -8.84 9.80 -2.63
CA ASN A 35 -9.92 10.46 -3.35
C ASN A 35 -10.70 9.43 -4.18
N GLU A 36 -12.01 9.29 -3.94
CA GLU A 36 -12.87 8.31 -4.62
C GLU A 36 -13.00 8.50 -6.13
N GLN A 37 -12.81 9.72 -6.62
CA GLN A 37 -12.89 10.03 -8.06
C GLN A 37 -11.63 9.59 -8.81
N VAL A 38 -10.50 9.47 -8.10
CA VAL A 38 -9.18 9.16 -8.68
C VAL A 38 -8.74 7.73 -8.34
N HIS A 39 -8.98 7.29 -7.11
CA HIS A 39 -8.54 6.01 -6.57
C HIS A 39 -9.67 4.97 -6.63
N CYS A 40 -10.25 4.78 -7.80
CA CYS A 40 -11.31 3.81 -8.06
C CYS A 40 -10.77 2.49 -8.65
N GLY A 41 -11.56 1.42 -8.54
CA GLY A 41 -11.17 0.08 -9.01
C GLY A 41 -9.86 -0.42 -8.39
N ASP A 42 -9.05 -1.09 -9.20
CA ASP A 42 -7.83 -1.77 -8.77
C ASP A 42 -6.59 -0.86 -8.88
N TYR A 43 -6.71 0.40 -8.45
CA TYR A 43 -5.61 1.37 -8.56
C TYR A 43 -4.33 0.91 -7.84
N VAL A 44 -4.46 0.12 -6.78
CA VAL A 44 -3.31 -0.44 -6.03
C VAL A 44 -2.44 -1.33 -6.92
N SER A 45 -3.03 -2.07 -7.86
CA SER A 45 -2.31 -2.99 -8.75
C SER A 45 -1.37 -2.26 -9.72
N GLN A 46 -1.51 -0.93 -9.87
CA GLN A 46 -0.61 -0.10 -10.65
C GLN A 46 0.75 0.13 -9.96
N TYR A 47 0.85 -0.21 -8.66
CA TYR A 47 2.04 0.00 -7.84
C TYR A 47 2.63 -1.32 -7.41
N LYS A 48 3.95 -1.48 -7.62
CA LYS A 48 4.71 -2.64 -7.14
C LYS A 48 5.14 -2.41 -5.70
N LEU A 49 4.35 -2.90 -4.76
CA LEU A 49 4.51 -2.65 -3.32
C LEU A 49 5.14 -3.84 -2.59
N LEU A 50 4.75 -5.06 -2.95
CA LEU A 50 5.10 -6.30 -2.24
C LEU A 50 5.68 -7.36 -3.18
N LEU A 51 6.55 -8.24 -2.66
CA LEU A 51 7.04 -9.42 -3.39
C LEU A 51 5.89 -10.36 -3.78
N LYS A 52 4.93 -10.55 -2.86
CA LYS A 52 3.72 -11.36 -3.08
C LYS A 52 2.50 -10.45 -2.94
N GLN A 53 2.20 -9.74 -4.02
CA GLN A 53 1.05 -8.86 -4.11
C GLN A 53 -0.14 -9.65 -4.68
N THR A 54 -1.04 -10.07 -3.81
CA THR A 54 -2.25 -10.82 -4.19
C THR A 54 -3.47 -9.88 -4.19
N PRO A 55 -4.55 -10.19 -4.93
CA PRO A 55 -5.75 -9.35 -4.95
C PRO A 55 -6.31 -9.06 -3.55
N ARG A 56 -6.33 -10.06 -2.66
CA ARG A 56 -6.75 -9.91 -1.26
C ARG A 56 -5.88 -8.90 -0.48
N LEU A 57 -4.58 -8.84 -0.78
CA LEU A 57 -3.70 -7.84 -0.17
C LEU A 57 -3.94 -6.46 -0.77
N GLU A 58 -4.19 -6.37 -2.07
CA GLU A 58 -4.49 -5.10 -2.75
C GLU A 58 -5.78 -4.47 -2.23
N GLU A 59 -6.84 -5.26 -2.06
CA GLU A 59 -8.07 -4.85 -1.38
C GLU A 59 -7.76 -4.32 0.02
N LYS A 60 -6.94 -5.06 0.80
CA LYS A 60 -6.61 -4.66 2.16
C LYS A 60 -5.81 -3.35 2.22
N ILE A 61 -4.86 -3.19 1.30
CA ILE A 61 -4.06 -1.97 1.14
C ILE A 61 -4.99 -0.79 0.80
N ALA A 62 -5.94 -0.98 -0.12
CA ALA A 62 -6.90 0.05 -0.50
C ALA A 62 -7.82 0.44 0.68
N GLU A 63 -8.29 -0.52 1.47
CA GLU A 63 -9.07 -0.27 2.68
C GLU A 63 -8.31 0.59 3.69
N ILE A 64 -7.02 0.28 3.91
CA ILE A 64 -6.18 1.04 4.85
C ILE A 64 -5.90 2.43 4.28
N HIS A 65 -5.55 2.56 3.00
CA HIS A 65 -5.30 3.86 2.37
C HIS A 65 -6.51 4.81 2.49
N LYS A 66 -7.73 4.29 2.35
CA LYS A 66 -8.98 5.05 2.56
C LYS A 66 -9.16 5.59 3.98
N SER A 67 -8.57 4.93 4.99
CA SER A 67 -8.68 5.34 6.40
C SER A 67 -7.55 6.26 6.87
N LEU A 68 -6.49 6.39 6.07
CA LEU A 68 -5.39 7.29 6.36
C LEU A 68 -5.78 8.74 6.05
N ARG A 69 -5.31 9.65 6.90
CA ARG A 69 -5.32 11.10 6.64
C ARG A 69 -3.95 11.65 6.97
N LEU A 70 -3.35 12.36 6.04
CA LEU A 70 -2.18 13.19 6.33
C LEU A 70 -2.66 14.46 7.04
N VAL A 71 -2.38 14.56 8.34
CA VAL A 71 -2.45 15.84 9.04
C VAL A 71 -1.09 16.51 8.82
N LEU A 72 -1.04 17.50 7.92
CA LEU A 72 0.09 18.42 7.78
C LEU A 72 -0.17 19.69 8.58
#